data_AF-A0A8J7MKL9-F1
#
_entry.id   AF-A0A8J7MKL9-F1
#
_cell.length_a   1.000
_cell.length_b   1.000
_cell.length_c   1.000
_cell.angle_alpha   90.00
_cell.angle_beta   90.00
_cell.angle_gamma   90.00
#
_symmetry.space_group_name_H-M   'P 1'
#
loop_
_entity.id
_entity.type
_entity.pdbx_description
1 polymer ?
#
loop_
_entity_poly.entity_id
_entity_poly.type
_entity_poly.pdbx_seq_one_letter_code
_entity_poly.pdbx_strand_id
1 'polypeptide(L)'
;MNKFKMTALAVITFLCQLNAQNYSGVAESHYAGYLGLGINPANVVTPYFKADINFINYNFALVNDYASITQDSLLNGTGDFFDRLTYKENGSDQANLALNGEITLISGLVSINDKMGVGFGVKSKFLLNARGINKDLLQMSASGLEDSTYYGSSYQDDYSYFSAMAWNEYSVHLVPKFLILASIM
;
A
#
# COMPACT_ATOMS: atom_id res chain seq x y z
N MET A 1 23.80 -17.16 -21.46
CA MET A 1 23.03 -17.47 -20.24
C MET A 1 22.36 -18.83 -20.44
N ASN A 2 22.68 -19.86 -19.63
CA ASN A 2 22.28 -21.25 -19.91
C ASN A 2 20.76 -21.40 -19.94
N LYS A 3 20.22 -22.11 -20.96
CA LYS A 3 18.79 -22.37 -21.16
C LYS A 3 18.10 -22.85 -19.88
N PHE A 4 18.78 -23.66 -19.07
CA PHE A 4 18.32 -24.15 -17.76
C PHE A 4 18.01 -23.04 -16.73
N LYS A 5 18.81 -21.97 -16.68
CA LYS A 5 18.57 -20.83 -15.77
C LYS A 5 17.34 -20.03 -16.21
N MET A 6 17.10 -19.93 -17.51
CA MET A 6 15.92 -19.26 -18.04
C MET A 6 14.63 -20.06 -17.80
N THR A 7 14.67 -21.38 -17.94
CA THR A 7 13.50 -22.22 -17.62
C THR A 7 13.18 -22.19 -16.13
N ALA A 8 14.20 -22.22 -15.26
CA ALA A 8 13.99 -22.11 -13.81
C ALA A 8 13.36 -20.76 -13.42
N LEU A 9 13.83 -19.65 -14.00
CA LEU A 9 13.26 -18.33 -13.76
C LEU A 9 11.81 -18.24 -14.23
N ALA A 10 11.48 -18.78 -15.41
CA ALA A 10 10.12 -18.79 -15.94
C ALA A 10 9.14 -19.61 -15.08
N VAL A 11 9.59 -20.74 -14.51
CA VAL A 11 8.77 -21.57 -13.60
C VAL A 11 8.53 -20.84 -12.27
N ILE A 12 9.53 -20.13 -11.73
CA ILE A 12 9.40 -19.34 -10.51
C ILE A 12 8.38 -18.21 -10.72
N THR A 13 8.43 -17.49 -11.84
CA THR A 13 7.48 -16.41 -12.14
C THR A 13 6.05 -16.92 -12.34
N PHE A 14 5.87 -18.13 -12.90
CA PHE A 14 4.55 -18.73 -13.10
C PHE A 14 3.88 -19.19 -11.79
N LEU A 15 4.67 -19.52 -10.76
CA LEU A 15 4.17 -19.88 -9.42
C LEU A 15 3.77 -18.64 -8.60
N CYS A 16 4.26 -17.45 -8.96
CA CYS A 16 3.85 -16.18 -8.36
C CYS A 16 2.59 -15.63 -9.03
N GLN A 17 1.42 -16.24 -8.75
CA GLN A 17 0.14 -15.61 -9.09
C GLN A 17 -0.08 -14.37 -8.22
N LEU A 18 0.36 -13.21 -8.71
CA LEU A 18 0.17 -11.91 -8.08
C LEU A 18 -1.29 -11.45 -8.27
N ASN A 19 -2.18 -11.96 -7.44
CA ASN A 19 -3.52 -11.39 -7.27
C ASN A 19 -3.65 -10.82 -5.86
N ALA A 20 -3.26 -9.55 -5.70
CA ALA A 20 -3.53 -8.79 -4.48
C ALA A 20 -3.81 -7.33 -4.85
N GLN A 21 -4.96 -7.09 -5.47
CA GLN A 21 -5.60 -5.78 -5.45
C GLN A 21 -6.53 -5.75 -4.24
N ASN A 22 -6.53 -4.67 -3.47
CA ASN A 22 -7.37 -4.53 -2.27
C ASN A 22 -8.79 -5.04 -2.52
N TYR A 23 -9.24 -6.00 -1.70
CA TYR A 23 -10.60 -6.52 -1.79
C TYR A 23 -11.57 -5.40 -1.37
N SER A 24 -12.13 -4.67 -2.34
CA SER A 24 -13.16 -3.65 -2.05
C SER A 24 -14.41 -4.25 -1.37
N GLY A 25 -14.58 -5.57 -1.42
CA GLY A 25 -15.63 -6.33 -0.73
C GLY A 25 -15.26 -6.87 0.65
N VAL A 26 -14.09 -6.57 1.24
CA VAL A 26 -13.74 -7.03 2.61
C VAL A 26 -14.75 -6.52 3.63
N ALA A 27 -15.23 -5.28 3.48
CA ALA A 27 -16.16 -4.67 4.43
C ALA A 27 -17.48 -5.45 4.58
N GLU A 28 -17.99 -6.01 3.47
CA GLU A 28 -19.31 -6.65 3.38
C GLU A 28 -19.25 -8.18 3.38
N SER A 29 -18.04 -8.76 3.35
CA SER A 29 -17.88 -10.21 3.18
C SER A 29 -17.84 -10.95 4.52
N HIS A 30 -18.68 -11.98 4.66
CA HIS A 30 -18.56 -12.99 5.72
C HIS A 30 -17.34 -13.91 5.57
N TYR A 31 -16.56 -13.76 4.49
CA TYR A 31 -15.28 -14.42 4.28
C TYR A 31 -14.07 -13.52 4.57
N ALA A 32 -14.29 -12.32 5.12
CA ALA A 32 -13.24 -11.32 5.36
C ALA A 32 -12.28 -11.65 6.52
N GLY A 33 -12.68 -12.55 7.43
CA GLY A 33 -11.82 -13.00 8.53
C GLY A 33 -11.28 -11.89 9.41
N TYR A 34 -9.98 -11.96 9.72
CA TYR A 34 -9.33 -10.92 10.53
C TYR A 34 -9.36 -9.55 9.84
N LEU A 35 -9.28 -9.49 8.50
CA LEU A 35 -9.30 -8.23 7.75
C LEU A 35 -10.62 -7.46 7.95
N GLY A 36 -11.72 -8.17 8.19
CA GLY A 36 -13.03 -7.58 8.49
C GLY A 36 -13.14 -6.97 9.89
N LEU A 37 -12.32 -7.38 10.86
CA LEU A 37 -12.45 -6.94 12.27
C LEU A 37 -12.28 -5.42 12.43
N GLY A 38 -11.34 -4.85 11.66
CA GLY A 38 -11.03 -3.41 11.72
C GLY A 38 -12.00 -2.53 10.94
N ILE A 39 -12.87 -3.11 10.10
CA ILE A 39 -13.80 -2.37 9.24
C ILE A 39 -15.24 -2.58 9.71
N ASN A 40 -15.66 -3.84 9.78
CA ASN A 40 -16.98 -4.25 10.20
C ASN A 40 -16.90 -5.50 11.09
N PRO A 41 -16.72 -5.32 12.42
CA PRO A 41 -16.60 -6.45 13.35
C PRO A 41 -17.87 -7.32 13.40
N ALA A 42 -19.02 -6.84 12.93
CA ALA A 42 -20.26 -7.61 12.87
C ALA A 42 -20.17 -8.79 11.90
N ASN A 43 -19.50 -8.62 10.75
CA ASN A 43 -19.34 -9.69 9.75
C ASN A 43 -18.44 -10.83 10.24
N VAL A 44 -17.62 -10.55 11.25
CA VAL A 44 -16.67 -11.48 11.87
C VAL A 44 -17.32 -12.35 12.96
N VAL A 45 -18.56 -12.05 13.33
CA VAL A 45 -19.37 -12.84 14.27
C VAL A 45 -19.92 -14.11 13.61
N THR A 46 -20.12 -14.09 12.29
CA THR A 46 -20.66 -15.20 11.50
C THR A 46 -19.76 -15.54 10.31
N PRO A 47 -18.48 -15.88 10.52
CA PRO A 47 -17.64 -16.37 9.44
C PRO A 47 -18.13 -17.76 9.01
N TYR A 48 -18.06 -18.06 7.71
CA TYR A 48 -18.35 -19.41 7.20
C TYR A 48 -17.25 -20.43 7.54
N PHE A 49 -16.12 -19.97 8.06
CA PHE A 49 -14.98 -20.79 8.50
C PHE A 49 -14.73 -20.66 10.00
N LYS A 50 -14.05 -21.65 10.58
CA LYS A 50 -13.73 -21.69 12.02
C LYS A 50 -12.42 -20.98 12.36
N ALA A 51 -11.48 -20.94 11.44
CA ALA A 51 -10.18 -20.30 11.64
C ALA A 51 -9.71 -19.65 10.34
N ASP A 52 -9.12 -18.47 10.47
CA ASP A 52 -8.41 -17.72 9.44
C ASP A 52 -7.07 -17.28 10.02
N ILE A 53 -6.01 -17.45 9.25
CA ILE A 53 -4.65 -17.08 9.64
C ILE A 53 -4.00 -16.43 8.42
N ASN A 54 -3.58 -15.19 8.60
CA ASN A 54 -2.86 -14.41 7.62
C ASN A 54 -1.43 -14.19 8.16
N PHE A 55 -0.42 -14.52 7.35
CA PHE A 55 0.99 -14.41 7.78
C PHE A 55 1.62 -13.07 7.43
N ILE A 56 1.23 -12.50 6.28
CA ILE A 56 1.66 -11.20 5.80
C ILE A 56 0.53 -10.63 4.95
N ASN A 57 0.11 -9.42 5.25
CA ASN A 57 -0.74 -8.58 4.43
C ASN A 57 -0.10 -7.20 4.37
N TYR A 58 -0.13 -6.54 3.21
CA TYR A 58 0.46 -5.22 3.05
C TYR A 58 -0.42 -4.33 2.19
N ASN A 59 -0.39 -3.04 2.50
CA ASN A 59 -1.07 -1.98 1.78
C ASN A 59 -0.11 -0.80 1.66
N PHE A 60 0.12 -0.31 0.45
CA PHE A 60 0.96 0.86 0.22
C PHE A 60 0.22 1.82 -0.70
N ALA A 61 0.31 3.11 -0.39
CA ALA A 61 -0.23 4.20 -1.18
C ALA A 61 0.85 5.28 -1.33
N LEU A 62 1.30 5.47 -2.57
CA LEU A 62 2.17 6.57 -2.96
C LEU A 62 1.35 7.63 -3.69
N VAL A 63 1.37 8.86 -3.20
CA VAL A 63 0.65 9.99 -3.77
C VAL A 63 1.65 11.10 -4.03
N ASN A 64 1.60 11.67 -5.21
CA ASN A 64 2.45 12.78 -5.59
C ASN A 64 1.68 13.72 -6.54
N ASP A 65 2.10 14.98 -6.62
CA ASP A 65 1.48 16.02 -7.45
C ASP A 65 2.36 16.47 -8.64
N TYR A 66 3.50 15.82 -8.84
CA TYR A 66 4.55 16.26 -9.77
C TYR A 66 4.79 15.28 -10.92
N ALA A 67 4.92 14.00 -10.63
CA ALA A 67 5.09 12.93 -11.62
C ALA A 67 3.74 12.26 -11.93
N SER A 68 3.36 12.26 -13.20
CA SER A 68 2.14 11.66 -13.72
C SER A 68 2.48 10.69 -14.83
N ILE A 69 1.66 9.66 -15.01
CA ILE A 69 1.74 8.80 -16.18
C ILE A 69 0.60 9.16 -17.11
N THR A 70 0.88 9.43 -18.38
CA THR A 70 -0.15 9.69 -19.39
C THR A 70 -0.60 8.40 -20.06
N GLN A 71 -1.82 8.39 -20.61
CA GLN A 71 -2.37 7.22 -21.30
C GLN A 71 -1.53 6.82 -22.52
N ASP A 72 -1.00 7.80 -23.25
CA ASP A 72 -0.13 7.53 -24.39
C ASP A 72 1.21 6.91 -23.94
N SER A 73 1.83 7.46 -22.89
CA SER A 73 3.01 6.84 -22.28
C SER A 73 2.73 5.44 -21.73
N LEU A 74 1.51 5.10 -21.30
CA LEU A 74 1.12 3.73 -20.87
C LEU A 74 0.92 2.75 -22.02
N LEU A 75 0.38 3.20 -23.15
CA LEU A 75 0.00 2.32 -24.25
C LEU A 75 1.12 2.18 -25.29
N ASN A 76 1.86 3.27 -25.56
CA ASN A 76 2.84 3.36 -26.63
C ASN A 76 4.28 3.62 -26.11
N GLY A 77 4.44 3.90 -24.81
CA GLY A 77 5.75 4.15 -24.21
C GLY A 77 6.65 2.92 -24.23
N THR A 78 7.87 3.10 -24.75
CA THR A 78 8.96 2.12 -24.71
C THR A 78 10.02 2.62 -23.73
N GLY A 79 10.61 1.71 -22.94
CA GLY A 79 11.56 2.07 -21.87
C GLY A 79 11.10 1.66 -20.46
N ASP A 80 11.88 2.04 -19.45
CA ASP A 80 11.61 1.70 -18.06
C ASP A 80 10.46 2.56 -17.48
N PHE A 81 9.88 2.12 -16.36
CA PHE A 81 8.73 2.79 -15.75
C PHE A 81 9.00 4.26 -15.42
N PHE A 82 10.23 4.59 -14.98
CA PHE A 82 10.62 5.95 -14.62
C PHE A 82 10.77 6.86 -15.85
N ASP A 83 11.22 6.33 -16.99
CA ASP A 83 11.34 7.08 -18.26
C ASP A 83 9.97 7.45 -18.83
N ARG A 84 8.92 6.75 -18.41
CA ARG A 84 7.53 6.96 -18.83
C ARG A 84 6.78 7.93 -17.93
N LEU A 85 7.41 8.43 -16.87
CA LEU A 85 6.85 9.47 -16.02
C LEU A 85 6.91 10.82 -16.75
N THR A 86 5.76 11.46 -16.87
CA THR A 86 5.64 12.84 -17.34
C THR A 86 5.60 13.78 -16.14
N TYR A 87 6.49 14.77 -16.11
CA TYR A 87 6.51 15.79 -15.07
C TYR A 87 5.49 16.90 -15.39
N LYS A 88 4.57 17.14 -14.48
CA LYS A 88 3.53 18.16 -14.63
C LYS A 88 4.06 19.54 -14.21
N GLU A 89 3.93 20.50 -15.11
CA GLU A 89 4.01 21.93 -14.77
C GLU A 89 2.75 22.34 -14.01
N ASN A 90 2.72 22.05 -12.71
CA ASN A 90 1.57 22.33 -11.85
C ASN A 90 1.45 23.80 -11.42
N GLY A 91 2.04 24.76 -12.15
CA GLY A 91 2.05 26.20 -11.84
C GLY A 91 2.74 26.64 -10.54
N SER A 92 3.11 25.70 -9.67
CA SER A 92 3.93 25.87 -8.46
C SER A 92 5.33 25.31 -8.72
N ASP A 93 6.39 25.94 -8.22
CA ASP A 93 7.78 25.45 -8.34
C ASP A 93 8.14 24.34 -7.33
N GLN A 94 7.13 23.88 -6.59
CA GLN A 94 7.27 22.89 -5.53
C GLN A 94 6.56 21.58 -5.87
N ALA A 95 7.09 20.48 -5.36
CA ALA A 95 6.54 19.14 -5.46
C ALA A 95 6.28 18.56 -4.07
N ASN A 96 5.19 17.80 -3.96
CA ASN A 96 4.77 17.12 -2.74
C ASN A 96 4.67 15.61 -2.98
N LEU A 97 5.09 14.85 -1.98
CA LEU A 97 5.10 13.40 -1.96
C LEU A 97 4.56 12.90 -0.62
N ALA A 98 3.63 11.95 -0.66
CA ALA A 98 3.16 11.24 0.50
C ALA A 98 3.22 9.73 0.24
N LEU A 99 3.84 8.99 1.14
CA LEU A 99 3.87 7.53 1.15
C LEU A 99 3.22 7.05 2.43
N ASN A 100 2.16 6.27 2.29
CA ASN A 100 1.46 5.65 3.39
C ASN A 100 1.58 4.15 3.22
N GLY A 101 1.86 3.42 4.28
CA GLY A 101 1.78 1.99 4.20
C GLY A 101 1.47 1.31 5.52
N GLU A 102 0.92 0.12 5.39
CA GLU A 102 0.50 -0.75 6.44
C GLU A 102 0.98 -2.16 6.10
N ILE A 103 1.62 -2.82 7.06
CA ILE A 103 2.00 -4.22 6.96
C ILE A 103 1.41 -4.93 8.18
N THR A 104 0.47 -5.84 7.95
CA THR A 104 0.06 -6.81 8.96
C THR A 104 0.96 -8.02 8.81
N LEU A 105 1.67 -8.39 9.86
CA LEU A 105 2.48 -9.61 9.87
C LEU A 105 1.53 -10.78 10.17
N ILE A 106 1.64 -11.36 11.35
CA ILE A 106 0.77 -12.44 11.77
C ILE A 106 -0.53 -11.85 12.29
N SER A 107 -1.64 -12.28 11.70
CA SER A 107 -2.97 -12.07 12.23
C SER A 107 -3.84 -13.31 12.03
N GLY A 108 -4.88 -13.41 12.83
CA GLY A 108 -5.79 -14.51 12.74
C GLY A 108 -7.08 -14.28 13.49
N LEU A 109 -8.07 -15.05 13.11
CA LEU A 109 -9.36 -15.12 13.73
C LEU A 109 -9.68 -16.59 13.98
N VAL A 110 -10.00 -16.94 15.21
CA VAL A 110 -10.45 -18.28 15.58
C VAL A 110 -11.81 -18.18 16.25
N SER A 111 -12.79 -18.89 15.70
CA SER A 111 -14.08 -19.11 16.33
C SER A 111 -13.92 -20.19 17.40
N ILE A 112 -14.12 -19.83 18.66
CA ILE A 112 -14.02 -20.77 19.79
C ILE A 112 -15.28 -21.65 19.81
N ASN A 113 -16.44 -21.01 19.80
CA ASN A 113 -17.76 -21.64 19.80
C ASN A 113 -18.67 -20.90 18.83
N ASP A 114 -19.86 -21.43 18.56
CA ASP A 114 -20.87 -20.77 17.72
C ASP A 114 -21.28 -19.38 18.21
N LYS A 115 -20.85 -18.95 19.42
CA LYS A 115 -21.20 -17.69 20.07
C LYS A 115 -20.01 -16.75 20.33
N MET A 116 -18.77 -17.19 20.11
CA MET A 116 -17.58 -16.41 20.50
C MET A 116 -16.41 -16.68 19.56
N GLY A 117 -15.75 -15.62 19.12
CA GLY A 117 -14.48 -15.67 18.39
C GLY A 117 -13.40 -14.82 19.06
N VAL A 118 -12.15 -15.16 18.79
CA VAL A 118 -10.97 -14.40 19.20
C VAL A 118 -10.17 -14.03 17.96
N GLY A 119 -9.90 -12.74 17.80
CA GLY A 119 -9.01 -12.19 16.78
C GLY A 119 -7.71 -11.70 17.40
N PHE A 120 -6.61 -11.86 16.69
CA PHE A 120 -5.31 -11.31 17.09
C PHE A 120 -4.55 -10.81 15.87
N GLY A 121 -3.71 -9.80 16.04
CA GLY A 121 -2.88 -9.32 14.94
C GLY A 121 -1.75 -8.39 15.37
N VAL A 122 -0.67 -8.43 14.59
CA VAL A 122 0.44 -7.50 14.69
C VAL A 122 0.50 -6.71 13.39
N LYS A 123 0.36 -5.39 13.52
CA LYS A 123 0.31 -4.46 12.39
C LYS A 123 1.32 -3.35 12.59
N SER A 124 2.04 -3.01 11.53
CA SER A 124 2.97 -1.88 11.49
C SER A 124 2.45 -0.88 10.47
N LYS A 125 2.34 0.39 10.87
CA LYS A 125 1.94 1.49 10.00
C LYS A 125 3.09 2.48 9.89
N PHE A 126 3.26 3.05 8.70
CA PHE A 126 4.20 4.13 8.46
C PHE A 126 3.61 5.15 7.50
N LEU A 127 3.91 6.41 7.76
CA LEU A 127 3.50 7.56 6.98
C LEU A 127 4.74 8.42 6.75
N LEU A 128 5.07 8.68 5.50
CA LEU A 128 6.14 9.59 5.08
C LEU A 128 5.49 10.71 4.28
N ASN A 129 5.82 11.95 4.59
CA ASN A 129 5.37 13.13 3.88
C ASN A 129 6.57 14.01 3.60
N ALA A 130 6.78 14.35 2.34
CA ALA A 130 7.74 15.34 1.91
C ALA A 130 6.98 16.42 1.13
N ARG A 131 7.15 17.68 1.49
CA ARG A 131 6.43 18.82 0.92
C ARG A 131 7.39 19.94 0.57
N GLY A 132 7.02 20.76 -0.40
CA GLY A 132 7.79 21.95 -0.74
C GLY A 132 9.09 21.69 -1.48
N ILE A 133 9.32 20.47 -2.00
CA ILE A 133 10.58 20.12 -2.67
C ILE A 133 10.70 20.90 -3.97
N ASN A 134 11.81 21.60 -4.18
CA ASN A 134 12.08 22.31 -5.43
C ASN A 134 12.10 21.33 -6.63
N LYS A 135 11.35 21.65 -7.69
CA LYS A 135 11.23 20.82 -8.89
C LYS A 135 12.53 20.64 -9.65
N ASP A 136 13.38 21.67 -9.70
CA ASP A 136 14.66 21.61 -10.40
C ASP A 136 15.58 20.58 -9.75
N LEU A 137 15.55 20.49 -8.40
CA LEU A 137 16.27 19.45 -7.67
C LEU A 137 15.75 18.05 -7.98
N LEU A 138 14.43 17.89 -8.15
CA LEU A 138 13.83 16.62 -8.55
C LEU A 138 14.15 16.25 -9.99
N GLN A 139 14.16 17.21 -10.92
CA GLN A 139 14.53 16.97 -12.33
C GLN A 139 16.00 16.59 -12.44
N MET A 140 16.88 17.31 -11.72
CA MET A 140 18.31 16.98 -11.65
C MET A 140 18.53 15.58 -11.05
N SER A 141 17.79 15.20 -10.01
CA SER A 141 17.85 13.84 -9.44
C SER A 141 17.32 12.79 -10.42
N ALA A 142 16.26 13.09 -11.17
CA ALA A 142 15.67 12.17 -12.14
C ALA A 142 16.55 11.98 -13.37
N SER A 143 17.29 13.01 -13.79
CA SER A 143 18.25 12.95 -14.90
C SER A 143 19.61 12.33 -14.51
N GLY A 144 19.71 11.71 -13.31
CA GLY A 144 20.95 11.10 -12.85
C GLY A 144 22.06 12.11 -12.59
N LEU A 145 21.71 13.38 -12.36
CA LEU A 145 22.62 14.53 -12.32
C LEU A 145 23.33 14.79 -13.66
N GLU A 146 22.94 14.19 -14.78
CA GLU A 146 23.68 14.33 -16.05
C GLU A 146 23.34 15.62 -16.82
N ASP A 147 22.23 16.28 -16.45
CA ASP A 147 21.79 17.50 -17.12
C ASP A 147 22.53 18.74 -16.60
N SER A 148 23.45 19.26 -17.44
CA SER A 148 24.26 20.44 -17.15
C SER A 148 23.45 21.75 -17.02
N THR A 149 22.17 21.76 -17.42
CA THR A 149 21.28 22.93 -17.33
C THR A 149 21.08 23.38 -15.87
N TYR A 150 21.18 22.45 -14.92
CA TYR A 150 20.97 22.68 -13.50
C TYR A 150 22.28 22.97 -12.73
N TYR A 151 23.42 23.01 -13.42
CA TYR A 151 24.72 23.25 -12.78
C TYR A 151 25.03 24.75 -12.66
N GLY A 152 25.63 25.14 -11.53
CA GLY A 152 26.01 26.55 -11.28
C GLY A 152 24.85 27.46 -10.86
N SER A 153 23.64 26.92 -10.73
CA SER A 153 22.46 27.61 -10.23
C SER A 153 22.40 27.55 -8.70
N SER A 154 22.05 28.66 -8.05
CA SER A 154 21.77 28.70 -6.62
C SER A 154 20.31 28.32 -6.38
N TYR A 155 20.08 27.11 -5.88
CA TYR A 155 18.74 26.66 -5.49
C TYR A 155 18.46 27.13 -4.07
N GLN A 156 17.55 28.09 -3.94
CA GLN A 156 17.03 28.51 -2.65
C GLN A 156 15.71 27.78 -2.39
N ASP A 157 15.67 27.04 -1.27
CA ASP A 157 14.53 26.25 -0.85
C ASP A 157 14.04 26.79 0.50
N ASP A 158 12.96 27.56 0.45
CA ASP A 158 12.48 28.30 1.62
C ASP A 158 11.47 27.50 2.46
N TYR A 159 10.92 26.38 1.98
CA TYR A 159 9.81 25.67 2.64
C TYR A 159 9.77 24.13 2.50
N SER A 160 10.88 23.48 2.15
CA SER A 160 10.93 22.01 2.21
C SER A 160 10.67 21.46 3.62
N TYR A 161 9.71 20.54 3.71
CA TYR A 161 9.33 19.87 4.94
C TYR A 161 9.32 18.36 4.75
N PHE A 162 9.98 17.65 5.64
CA PHE A 162 9.97 16.19 5.69
C PHE A 162 9.42 15.71 7.03
N SER A 163 8.53 14.74 6.99
CA SER A 163 7.92 14.11 8.15
C SER A 163 7.80 12.62 7.96
N ALA A 164 8.17 11.87 8.98
CA ALA A 164 8.07 10.43 9.03
C ALA A 164 7.46 10.01 10.36
N MET A 165 6.48 9.13 10.32
CA MET A 165 5.87 8.51 11.48
C MET A 165 5.74 7.02 11.24
N ALA A 166 6.10 6.21 12.24
CA ALA A 166 5.89 4.78 12.22
C ALA A 166 5.47 4.30 13.60
N TRP A 167 4.52 3.36 13.66
CA TRP A 167 4.06 2.76 14.89
C TRP A 167 3.61 1.32 14.67
N ASN A 168 3.59 0.56 15.76
CA ASN A 168 3.11 -0.81 15.79
C ASN A 168 1.82 -0.89 16.59
N GLU A 169 0.83 -1.58 16.04
CA GLU A 169 -0.45 -1.90 16.63
C GLU A 169 -0.47 -3.40 16.94
N TYR A 170 -0.71 -3.72 18.20
CA TYR A 170 -0.94 -5.08 18.67
C TYR A 170 -2.41 -5.19 19.06
N SER A 171 -3.12 -6.12 18.46
CA SER A 171 -4.56 -6.25 18.64
C SER A 171 -4.93 -7.61 19.21
N VAL A 172 -5.86 -7.59 20.16
CA VAL A 172 -6.56 -8.77 20.67
C VAL A 172 -8.03 -8.40 20.78
N HIS A 173 -8.87 -9.13 20.07
CA HIS A 173 -10.30 -8.88 19.98
C HIS A 173 -11.06 -10.09 20.51
N LEU A 174 -11.93 -9.87 21.49
CA LEU A 174 -12.95 -10.83 21.86
C LEU A 174 -14.25 -10.41 21.18
N VAL A 175 -14.83 -11.30 20.38
CA VAL A 175 -16.04 -11.00 19.60
C VAL A 175 -17.19 -11.90 20.08
N PRO A 176 -18.05 -11.42 21.00
CA PRO A 176 -19.25 -12.13 21.43
C PRO A 176 -20.38 -11.98 20.39
N LYS A 177 -21.11 -13.06 20.12
CA LYS A 177 -22.21 -13.12 19.12
C LYS A 177 -23.56 -12.59 19.61
N PHE A 178 -23.64 -12.04 20.81
CA PHE A 178 -24.93 -11.83 21.49
C PHE A 178 -25.76 -10.61 21.04
N LEU A 179 -25.41 -9.87 19.98
CA LEU A 179 -26.01 -8.54 19.78
C LEU A 179 -26.42 -8.11 18.35
N ILE A 180 -26.72 -9.03 17.42
CA ILE A 180 -27.19 -8.62 16.06
C ILE A 180 -28.67 -8.97 15.82
N LEU A 181 -29.26 -9.89 16.59
CA LEU A 181 -30.68 -10.23 16.43
C LEU A 181 -31.66 -9.21 17.03
N ALA A 182 -31.18 -8.25 17.84
CA ALA A 182 -32.05 -7.27 18.50
C ALA A 182 -32.32 -5.99 17.69
N SER A 183 -31.72 -5.84 16.50
CA SER A 183 -31.90 -4.64 15.66
C SER A 183 -32.65 -4.91 14.35
N ILE A 184 -33.19 -6.14 14.18
CA ILE A 184 -33.98 -6.56 12.99
C ILE A 184 -35.37 -7.08 13.42
N MET A 185 -35.83 -6.75 14.64
CA MET A 185 -37.22 -6.93 15.06
C MET A 185 -37.83 -5.59 15.46
#